data_AF-A0A5C6X1D9-F1
#
_entry.id   AF-A0A5C6X1D9-F1
#
_cell.length_a   1.000
_cell.length_b   1.000
_cell.length_c   1.000
_cell.angle_alpha   90.00
_cell.angle_beta   90.00
_cell.angle_gamma   90.00
#
_symmetry.space_group_name_H-M   'P 1'
#
loop_
_entity.id
_entity.type
_entity.pdbx_description
1 polymer ?
#
loop_
_entity_poly.entity_id
_entity_poly.type
_entity_poly.pdbx_seq_one_letter_code
_entity_poly.pdbx_strand_id
1 'polypeptide(L)'
;MVEINLFLLYGEMLFGVSLRALWCAAAYADVIAPRLMDALRWEDVGKKGYYAMAMTVIALRHPEYHQGLVALLRSWDSAAGNTEAMLSEGQTVELILSKLLLPVLESPEEAREEHVRRARFQYEEAWKDKAVQGTRRAPETLSDAEAIAVYHMMLFDREGGHTTVYHLAQALPFLAQASAADLYPPAELLNHEPSWAPFVGLAWLEHLGMRLSTRAPVKVKATPGRNDACPCESGRKYKQCCARVALS
;
A
#
# COMPACT_ATOMS: atom_id res chain seq x y z
N MET A 1 13.02 19.41 4.05
CA MET A 1 12.50 18.04 4.21
C MET A 1 11.72 18.02 5.51
N VAL A 2 10.40 17.90 5.47
CA VAL A 2 9.60 17.73 6.69
C VAL A 2 9.47 16.22 6.92
N GLU A 3 10.23 15.73 7.89
CA GLU A 3 10.12 14.36 8.42
C GLU A 3 8.67 14.14 8.89
N ILE A 4 7.91 13.31 8.15
CA ILE A 4 6.74 12.70 8.76
C ILE A 4 7.29 11.60 9.65
N ASN A 5 7.23 11.84 10.95
CA ASN A 5 7.51 10.84 11.95
C ASN A 5 6.42 9.75 11.81
N LEU A 6 6.77 8.53 11.44
CA LEU A 6 5.79 7.46 11.19
C LEU A 6 4.93 7.15 12.42
N PHE A 7 5.44 7.45 13.62
CA PHE A 7 4.66 7.38 14.85
C PHE A 7 3.39 8.25 14.82
N LEU A 8 3.40 9.38 14.09
CA LEU A 8 2.22 10.24 13.95
C LEU A 8 1.19 9.68 12.96
N LEU A 9 1.60 8.94 11.91
CA LEU A 9 0.66 8.28 10.98
C LEU A 9 -0.01 7.07 11.62
N TYR A 10 0.71 6.34 12.48
CA TYR A 10 0.14 5.25 13.27
C TYR A 10 -0.63 5.75 14.50
N GLY A 11 -0.30 6.94 15.01
CA GLY A 11 -0.87 7.51 16.23
C GLY A 11 -2.24 8.17 16.04
N GLU A 12 -2.59 8.64 14.84
CA GLU A 12 -3.85 9.35 14.61
C GLU A 12 -4.63 8.76 13.41
N MET A 13 -5.63 7.91 13.68
CA MET A 13 -6.87 7.75 12.89
C MET A 13 -6.76 7.55 11.36
N LEU A 14 -5.67 7.03 10.80
CA LEU A 14 -5.43 7.00 9.34
C LEU A 14 -5.33 5.60 8.73
N PHE A 15 -5.90 4.59 9.39
CA PHE A 15 -5.81 3.21 8.93
C PHE A 15 -6.39 3.00 7.52
N GLY A 16 -7.61 3.46 7.25
CA GLY A 16 -8.21 3.27 5.93
C GLY A 16 -7.52 4.06 4.81
N VAL A 17 -6.87 5.18 5.12
CA VAL A 17 -6.02 5.89 4.14
C VAL A 17 -4.78 5.06 3.82
N SER A 18 -4.16 4.46 4.84
CA SER A 18 -2.99 3.60 4.68
C SER A 18 -3.30 2.39 3.80
N LEU A 19 -4.45 1.74 4.01
CA LEU A 19 -4.90 0.62 3.18
C LEU A 19 -5.07 1.00 1.70
N ARG A 20 -5.71 2.14 1.41
CA ARG A 20 -5.89 2.62 0.03
C ARG A 20 -4.56 2.96 -0.62
N ALA A 21 -3.64 3.57 0.13
CA ALA A 21 -2.31 3.88 -0.36
C ALA A 21 -1.50 2.59 -0.67
N LEU A 22 -1.60 1.57 0.19
CA LEU A 22 -1.00 0.25 -0.05
C LEU A 22 -1.61 -0.44 -1.27
N TRP A 23 -2.94 -0.42 -1.41
CA TRP A 23 -3.61 -0.93 -2.60
C TRP A 23 -3.17 -0.21 -3.88
N CYS A 24 -3.03 1.12 -3.83
CA CYS A 24 -2.52 1.90 -4.97
C CYS A 24 -1.08 1.48 -5.32
N ALA A 25 -0.21 1.29 -4.32
CA ALA A 25 1.15 0.82 -4.56
C ALA A 25 1.16 -0.53 -5.31
N ALA A 26 0.28 -1.46 -4.92
CA ALA A 26 0.10 -2.73 -5.61
C ALA A 26 -0.49 -2.57 -7.02
N ALA A 27 -1.46 -1.67 -7.22
CA ALA A 27 -2.07 -1.43 -8.53
C ALA A 27 -1.09 -0.83 -9.56
N TYR A 28 -0.06 -0.10 -9.10
CA TYR A 28 0.95 0.55 -9.94
C TYR A 28 2.36 -0.03 -9.73
N ALA A 29 2.46 -1.35 -9.52
CA ALA A 29 3.70 -2.03 -9.18
C ALA A 29 4.84 -1.78 -10.18
N ASP A 30 4.58 -1.78 -11.49
CA ASP A 30 5.59 -1.56 -12.53
C ASP A 30 6.37 -0.24 -12.38
N VAL A 31 5.73 0.76 -11.79
CA VAL A 31 6.32 2.10 -11.58
C VAL A 31 7.00 2.19 -10.22
N ILE A 32 6.42 1.57 -9.21
CA ILE A 32 6.74 1.82 -7.80
C ILE A 32 7.70 0.76 -7.24
N ALA A 33 7.54 -0.50 -7.62
CA ALA A 33 8.24 -1.63 -7.01
C ALA A 33 9.77 -1.54 -7.07
N PRO A 34 10.41 -1.15 -8.20
CA PRO A 34 11.88 -1.02 -8.24
C PRO A 34 12.41 -0.02 -7.21
N ARG A 35 11.71 1.12 -7.06
CA ARG A 35 12.10 2.17 -6.12
C ARG A 35 11.89 1.75 -4.68
N LEU A 36 10.80 1.04 -4.39
CA LEU A 36 10.54 0.53 -3.04
C LEU A 36 11.54 -0.55 -2.64
N MET A 37 11.92 -1.44 -3.56
CA MET A 37 12.94 -2.44 -3.31
C MET A 37 14.32 -1.83 -3.01
N ASP A 38 14.68 -0.77 -3.73
CA ASP A 38 15.89 0.00 -3.43
C ASP A 38 15.78 0.72 -2.07
N ALA A 39 14.65 1.38 -1.82
CA ALA A 39 14.37 2.10 -0.58
C ALA A 39 14.46 1.19 0.66
N LEU A 40 13.96 -0.05 0.57
CA LEU A 40 14.04 -1.03 1.66
C LEU A 40 15.46 -1.32 2.13
N ARG A 41 16.46 -1.18 1.24
CA ARG A 41 17.86 -1.45 1.55
C ARG A 41 18.57 -0.27 2.21
N TRP A 42 18.15 0.95 1.91
CA TRP A 42 18.95 2.16 2.18
C TRP A 42 18.26 3.22 3.03
N GLU A 43 16.94 3.18 3.19
CA GLU A 43 16.19 4.22 3.89
C GLU A 43 16.21 4.06 5.42
N ASP A 44 15.87 5.18 6.08
CA ASP A 44 15.72 5.29 7.52
C ASP A 44 14.72 4.26 8.09
N VAL A 45 15.03 3.78 9.30
CA VAL A 45 14.28 2.75 10.04
C VAL A 45 12.80 3.10 10.14
N GLY A 46 12.47 4.39 10.33
CA GLY A 46 11.10 4.85 10.45
C GLY A 46 10.24 4.47 9.25
N LYS A 47 10.76 4.57 8.02
CA LYS A 47 9.99 4.37 6.79
C LYS A 47 9.92 2.91 6.34
N LYS A 48 10.85 2.07 6.80
CA LYS A 48 10.98 0.68 6.36
C LYS A 48 9.69 -0.11 6.55
N GLY A 49 8.93 0.12 7.62
CA GLY A 49 7.68 -0.59 7.87
C GLY A 49 6.65 -0.42 6.76
N TYR A 50 6.43 0.83 6.31
CA TYR A 50 5.48 1.11 5.24
C TYR A 50 5.96 0.55 3.89
N TYR A 51 7.26 0.69 3.59
CA TYR A 51 7.83 0.15 2.35
C TYR A 51 7.76 -1.38 2.32
N ALA A 52 7.97 -2.04 3.46
CA ALA A 52 7.88 -3.49 3.55
C ALA A 52 6.43 -3.95 3.32
N MET A 53 5.45 -3.30 3.94
CA MET A 53 4.02 -3.58 3.71
C MET A 53 3.60 -3.32 2.25
N ALA A 54 4.05 -2.22 1.65
CA ALA A 54 3.78 -1.90 0.26
C ALA A 54 4.37 -2.96 -0.68
N MET A 55 5.61 -3.39 -0.42
CA MET A 55 6.23 -4.47 -1.17
C MET A 55 5.53 -5.82 -0.94
N THR A 56 5.04 -6.10 0.28
CA THR A 56 4.28 -7.32 0.57
C THR A 56 2.99 -7.38 -0.23
N VAL A 57 2.19 -6.30 -0.27
CA VAL A 57 0.96 -6.30 -1.09
C VAL A 57 1.28 -6.35 -2.60
N ILE A 58 2.37 -5.73 -3.05
CA ILE A 58 2.87 -5.88 -4.42
C ILE A 58 3.20 -7.34 -4.71
N ALA A 59 4.00 -7.99 -3.86
CA ALA A 59 4.43 -9.38 -4.03
C ALA A 59 3.28 -10.39 -3.99
N LEU A 60 2.23 -10.10 -3.21
CA LEU A 60 1.00 -10.91 -3.17
C LEU A 60 0.17 -10.78 -4.45
N ARG A 61 0.20 -9.61 -5.11
CA ARG A 61 -0.54 -9.36 -6.36
C ARG A 61 0.27 -9.73 -7.62
N HIS A 62 1.59 -9.59 -7.57
CA HIS A 62 2.52 -9.71 -8.69
C HIS A 62 3.60 -10.75 -8.36
N PRO A 63 3.43 -12.01 -8.80
CA PRO A 63 4.24 -13.15 -8.36
C PRO A 63 5.76 -13.00 -8.60
N GLU A 64 6.17 -12.22 -9.60
CA GLU A 64 7.57 -11.98 -9.93
C GLU A 64 8.36 -11.27 -8.81
N TYR A 65 7.70 -10.57 -7.89
CA TYR A 65 8.34 -9.93 -6.75
C TYR A 65 8.37 -10.82 -5.50
N HIS A 66 7.62 -11.94 -5.49
CA HIS A 66 7.41 -12.76 -4.29
C HIS A 66 8.71 -13.37 -3.76
N GLN A 67 9.43 -14.11 -4.59
CA GLN A 67 10.66 -14.79 -4.17
C GLN A 67 11.73 -13.81 -3.67
N GLY A 68 11.89 -12.67 -4.35
CA GLY A 68 12.87 -11.65 -3.98
C GLY A 68 12.57 -11.01 -2.62
N LEU A 69 11.29 -10.72 -2.34
CA LEU A 69 10.89 -10.17 -1.05
C LEU A 69 11.00 -11.19 0.09
N VAL A 70 10.57 -12.44 -0.13
CA VAL A 70 10.72 -13.51 0.87
C VAL A 70 12.19 -13.72 1.24
N ALA A 71 13.09 -13.74 0.25
CA ALA A 71 14.53 -13.86 0.49
C ALA A 71 15.07 -12.68 1.34
N LEU A 72 14.64 -11.45 1.04
CA LEU A 72 15.02 -10.26 1.81
C LEU A 72 14.55 -10.37 3.27
N LEU A 73 13.28 -10.67 3.51
CA LEU A 73 12.74 -10.76 4.88
C LEU A 73 13.40 -11.89 5.69
N ARG A 74 13.67 -13.05 5.08
CA ARG A 74 14.42 -14.13 5.73
C ARG A 74 15.87 -13.75 6.07
N SER A 75 16.50 -12.89 5.25
CA SER A 75 17.84 -12.39 5.54
C SER A 75 17.87 -11.51 6.79
N TRP A 76 16.82 -10.73 7.04
CA TRP A 76 16.67 -9.94 8.27
C TRP A 76 16.52 -10.82 9.51
N ASP A 77 15.72 -11.89 9.42
CA ASP A 77 15.55 -12.85 10.51
C ASP A 77 16.86 -13.57 10.86
N SER A 78 17.59 -14.00 9.82
CA SER A 78 18.86 -14.70 9.96
C SER A 78 19.96 -13.81 10.56
N ALA A 79 20.00 -12.53 10.17
CA ALA A 79 20.98 -11.58 10.71
C ALA A 79 20.78 -11.34 12.21
N ALA A 80 19.53 -11.33 12.67
CA ALA A 80 19.21 -11.18 14.09
C ALA A 80 19.57 -12.42 14.92
N GLY A 81 19.37 -13.63 14.39
CA GLY A 81 19.65 -14.88 15.12
C GLY A 81 21.14 -15.20 15.33
N ASN A 82 22.03 -14.65 14.50
CA ASN A 82 23.46 -14.93 14.55
C ASN A 82 24.26 -14.01 15.50
N THR A 83 23.60 -13.07 16.18
CA THR A 83 24.27 -12.02 16.96
C THR A 83 24.04 -12.26 18.45
N GLU A 84 25.09 -12.59 19.21
CA GLU A 84 25.04 -12.59 20.68
C GLU A 84 24.98 -11.17 21.28
N ALA A 85 25.28 -10.15 20.48
CA ALA A 85 25.23 -8.74 20.87
C ALA A 85 23.81 -8.16 20.79
N MET A 86 23.60 -7.05 21.50
CA MET A 86 22.35 -6.28 21.46
C MET A 86 22.08 -5.77 20.04
N LEU A 87 20.90 -6.05 19.49
CA LEU A 87 20.48 -5.57 18.18
C LEU A 87 20.42 -4.03 18.14
N SER A 88 20.84 -3.43 17.03
CA SER A 88 20.55 -2.03 16.76
C SER A 88 19.06 -1.81 16.54
N GLU A 89 18.58 -0.57 16.74
CA GLU A 89 17.17 -0.21 16.52
C GLU A 89 16.67 -0.61 15.13
N GLY A 90 17.49 -0.41 14.09
CA GLY A 90 17.16 -0.82 12.72
C GLY A 90 17.00 -2.34 12.57
N GLN A 91 17.90 -3.12 13.17
CA GLN A 91 17.81 -4.58 13.15
C GLN A 91 16.59 -5.09 13.94
N THR A 92 16.25 -4.43 15.04
CA THR A 92 15.02 -4.74 15.79
C THR A 92 13.78 -4.54 14.93
N VAL A 93 13.69 -3.42 14.21
CA VAL A 93 12.56 -3.15 13.31
C VAL A 93 12.52 -4.13 12.14
N GLU A 94 13.65 -4.42 11.51
CA GLU A 94 13.74 -5.42 10.43
C GLU A 94 13.28 -6.81 10.90
N LEU A 95 13.69 -7.24 12.10
CA LEU A 95 13.24 -8.49 12.69
C LEU A 95 11.73 -8.49 12.92
N ILE A 96 11.17 -7.42 13.51
CA ILE A 96 9.73 -7.29 13.75
C ILE A 96 8.97 -7.38 12.42
N LEU A 97 9.41 -6.66 11.39
CA LEU A 97 8.78 -6.69 10.06
C LEU A 97 8.89 -8.06 9.40
N SER A 98 10.03 -8.73 9.54
CA SER A 98 10.21 -10.10 9.03
C SER A 98 9.24 -11.09 9.69
N LYS A 99 9.18 -11.11 11.03
CA LYS A 99 8.24 -11.96 11.78
C LYS A 99 6.78 -11.65 11.49
N LEU A 100 6.48 -10.40 11.16
CA LEU A 100 5.13 -9.97 10.85
C LEU A 100 4.70 -10.34 9.42
N LEU A 101 5.57 -10.11 8.43
CA LEU A 101 5.21 -10.15 7.02
C LEU A 101 5.51 -11.49 6.34
N LEU A 102 6.47 -12.28 6.85
CA LEU A 102 6.74 -13.61 6.30
C LEU A 102 5.54 -14.56 6.38
N PRO A 103 4.84 -14.71 7.53
CA PRO A 103 3.66 -15.58 7.60
C PRO A 103 2.57 -15.15 6.62
N VAL A 104 2.42 -13.84 6.39
CA VAL A 104 1.45 -13.29 5.43
C VAL A 104 1.81 -13.66 3.98
N LEU A 105 3.09 -13.69 3.63
CA LEU A 105 3.56 -14.08 2.30
C LEU A 105 3.55 -15.59 2.07
N GLU A 106 3.76 -16.38 3.13
CA GLU A 106 3.83 -17.84 3.08
C GLU A 106 2.45 -18.49 3.16
N SER A 107 1.54 -17.90 3.93
CA SER A 107 0.15 -18.36 4.14
C SER A 107 -0.87 -17.22 3.94
N PRO A 108 -1.00 -16.65 2.73
CA PRO A 108 -1.84 -15.48 2.50
C PRO A 108 -3.33 -15.71 2.77
N GLU A 109 -3.84 -16.91 2.54
CA GLU A 109 -5.24 -17.25 2.81
C GLU A 109 -5.56 -17.29 4.30
N GLU A 110 -4.68 -17.85 5.14
CA GLU A 110 -4.85 -17.85 6.60
C GLU A 110 -4.86 -16.42 7.16
N ALA A 111 -3.95 -15.57 6.67
CA ALA A 111 -3.91 -14.16 7.04
C ALA A 111 -5.18 -13.40 6.58
N ARG A 112 -5.72 -13.73 5.40
CA ARG A 112 -6.98 -13.17 4.89
C ARG A 112 -8.17 -13.57 5.76
N GLU A 113 -8.30 -14.86 6.08
CA GLU A 113 -9.37 -15.39 6.93
C GLU A 113 -9.36 -14.76 8.34
N GLU A 114 -8.17 -14.58 8.91
CA GLU A 114 -7.98 -13.89 10.18
C GLU A 114 -8.43 -12.43 10.12
N HIS A 115 -8.10 -11.71 9.04
CA HIS A 115 -8.55 -10.33 8.83
C HIS A 115 -10.08 -10.24 8.71
N VAL A 116 -10.71 -11.14 7.96
CA VAL A 116 -12.18 -11.21 7.83
C VAL A 116 -12.83 -11.48 9.19
N ARG A 117 -12.30 -12.44 9.95
CA ARG A 117 -12.83 -12.80 11.27
C ARG A 117 -12.79 -11.61 12.23
N ARG A 118 -11.70 -10.84 12.21
CA ARG A 118 -11.57 -9.62 13.01
C ARG A 118 -12.54 -8.53 12.56
N ALA A 119 -12.68 -8.33 11.26
CA ALA A 119 -13.62 -7.36 10.71
C ALA A 119 -15.05 -7.64 11.17
N ARG A 120 -15.47 -8.91 11.10
CA ARG A 120 -16.78 -9.36 11.59
C ARG A 120 -16.94 -9.16 13.09
N PHE A 121 -15.98 -9.62 13.88
CA PHE A 121 -16.01 -9.46 15.33
C PHE A 121 -16.14 -7.99 15.75
N GLN A 122 -15.35 -7.09 15.13
CA GLN A 122 -15.39 -5.67 15.43
C GLN A 122 -16.73 -5.04 15.03
N TYR A 123 -17.27 -5.42 13.88
CA TYR A 123 -18.60 -4.98 13.46
C TYR A 123 -19.70 -5.46 14.41
N GLU A 124 -19.64 -6.72 14.86
CA GLU A 124 -20.56 -7.29 15.85
C GLU A 124 -20.47 -6.57 17.21
N GLU A 125 -19.27 -6.25 17.68
CA GLU A 125 -19.09 -5.49 18.93
C GLU A 125 -19.70 -4.09 18.81
N ALA A 126 -19.43 -3.37 17.72
CA ALA A 126 -20.05 -2.06 17.51
C ALA A 126 -21.57 -2.15 17.33
N TRP A 127 -22.08 -3.25 16.78
CA TRP A 127 -23.52 -3.51 16.65
C TRP A 127 -24.23 -3.67 18.01
N LYS A 128 -23.52 -4.08 19.06
CA LYS A 128 -24.08 -4.18 20.42
C LYS A 128 -24.37 -2.80 21.00
N ASP A 129 -23.74 -1.74 20.50
CA ASP A 129 -24.09 -0.38 20.85
C ASP A 129 -25.46 -0.02 20.26
N LYS A 130 -26.39 0.36 21.14
CA LYS A 130 -27.77 0.73 20.77
C LYS A 130 -27.81 1.94 19.83
N ALA A 131 -26.78 2.79 19.80
CA ALA A 131 -26.67 3.90 18.86
C ALA A 131 -26.52 3.42 17.40
N VAL A 132 -25.99 2.21 17.19
CA VAL A 132 -25.65 1.65 15.87
C VAL A 132 -26.79 0.78 15.30
N GLN A 133 -27.69 0.26 16.15
CA GLN A 133 -28.74 -0.69 15.78
C GLN A 133 -29.86 -0.10 14.90
N GLY A 134 -30.12 1.21 15.00
CA GLY A 134 -31.25 1.85 14.30
C GLY A 134 -31.03 2.11 12.81
N THR A 135 -29.81 1.88 12.31
CA THR A 135 -29.36 2.51 11.06
C THR A 135 -28.66 1.57 10.08
N ARG A 136 -28.26 0.36 10.47
CA ARG A 136 -27.35 -0.46 9.66
C ARG A 136 -27.93 -1.86 9.36
N ARG A 137 -27.20 -2.73 8.65
CA ARG A 137 -27.58 -4.14 8.42
C ARG A 137 -26.98 -5.04 9.50
N ALA A 138 -27.71 -6.07 9.91
CA ALA A 138 -27.23 -7.01 10.93
C ALA A 138 -25.92 -7.74 10.48
N PRO A 139 -24.97 -7.99 11.39
CA PRO A 139 -23.65 -8.56 11.06
C PRO A 139 -23.68 -9.85 10.23
N GLU A 140 -24.60 -10.75 10.53
CA GLU A 140 -24.78 -12.04 9.87
C GLU A 140 -25.23 -11.92 8.40
N THR A 141 -25.71 -10.74 8.01
CA THR A 141 -26.16 -10.46 6.64
C THR A 141 -25.08 -9.80 5.77
N LEU A 142 -23.96 -9.37 6.36
CA LEU A 142 -22.85 -8.78 5.60
C LEU A 142 -22.04 -9.86 4.90
N SER A 143 -21.71 -9.62 3.63
CA SER A 143 -20.63 -10.33 2.96
C SER A 143 -19.27 -10.01 3.59
N ASP A 144 -18.25 -10.83 3.33
CA ASP A 144 -16.90 -10.58 3.84
C ASP A 144 -16.33 -9.25 3.34
N ALA A 145 -16.58 -8.92 2.07
CA ALA A 145 -16.15 -7.64 1.49
C ALA A 145 -16.82 -6.45 2.18
N GLU A 146 -18.13 -6.53 2.46
CA GLU A 146 -18.85 -5.48 3.21
C GLU A 146 -18.33 -5.36 4.65
N ALA A 147 -18.14 -6.47 5.35
CA ALA A 147 -17.61 -6.48 6.71
C ALA A 147 -16.21 -5.83 6.76
N ILE A 148 -15.34 -6.16 5.80
CA ILE A 148 -14.00 -5.57 5.69
C ILE A 148 -14.07 -4.07 5.38
N ALA A 149 -14.90 -3.66 4.41
CA ALA A 149 -15.02 -2.27 4.01
C ALA A 149 -15.56 -1.39 5.16
N VAL A 150 -16.52 -1.91 5.94
CA VAL A 150 -17.02 -1.23 7.15
C VAL A 150 -15.97 -1.25 8.26
N TYR A 151 -15.25 -2.34 8.46
CA TYR A 151 -14.16 -2.40 9.43
C TYR A 151 -13.08 -1.35 9.13
N HIS A 152 -12.69 -1.21 7.87
CA HIS A 152 -11.75 -0.18 7.43
C HIS A 152 -12.27 1.25 7.67
N MET A 153 -13.59 1.42 7.79
CA MET A 153 -14.23 2.68 8.15
C MET A 153 -14.31 2.95 9.64
N MET A 154 -14.62 1.94 10.44
CA MET A 154 -14.73 2.09 11.89
C MET A 154 -13.40 2.46 12.57
N LEU A 155 -12.29 2.13 11.92
CA LEU A 155 -10.94 2.49 12.38
C LEU A 155 -10.60 3.99 12.20
N PHE A 156 -11.53 4.79 11.68
CA PHE A 156 -11.43 6.25 11.66
C PHE A 156 -12.13 6.95 12.84
N ASP A 157 -12.90 6.22 13.66
CA ASP A 157 -13.59 6.83 14.78
C ASP A 157 -12.61 7.12 15.95
N ARG A 158 -12.86 8.20 16.69
CA ARG A 158 -12.04 8.72 17.80
C ARG A 158 -11.92 7.77 18.99
N GLU A 159 -12.81 6.80 19.10
CA GLU A 159 -12.73 5.70 20.07
C GLU A 159 -11.95 4.49 19.54
N GLY A 160 -11.42 4.62 18.32
CA GLY A 160 -10.83 3.59 17.46
C GLY A 160 -9.87 2.66 18.18
N GLY A 161 -10.32 1.42 18.33
CA GLY A 161 -9.60 0.34 18.97
C GLY A 161 -8.16 0.21 18.46
N HIS A 162 -7.28 -0.20 19.37
CA HIS A 162 -5.84 -0.39 19.18
C HIS A 162 -5.51 -1.08 17.85
N THR A 163 -5.39 -0.29 16.79
CA THR A 163 -5.09 -0.81 15.46
C THR A 163 -3.59 -0.96 15.38
N THR A 164 -3.15 -2.20 15.52
CA THR A 164 -1.74 -2.51 15.52
C THR A 164 -1.24 -2.68 14.09
N VAL A 165 0.07 -2.51 13.92
CA VAL A 165 0.80 -2.88 12.68
C VAL A 165 0.45 -4.30 12.21
N TYR A 166 0.09 -5.18 13.16
CA TYR A 166 -0.34 -6.54 12.90
C TYR A 166 -1.67 -6.63 12.13
N HIS A 167 -2.68 -5.84 12.50
CA HIS A 167 -3.94 -5.80 11.75
C HIS A 167 -3.72 -5.31 10.31
N LEU A 168 -2.81 -4.34 10.12
CA LEU A 168 -2.48 -3.85 8.79
C LEU A 168 -1.82 -4.94 7.94
N ALA A 169 -0.91 -5.72 8.52
CA ALA A 169 -0.28 -6.84 7.83
C ALA A 169 -1.28 -7.94 7.40
N GLN A 170 -2.26 -8.24 8.24
CA GLN A 170 -3.31 -9.21 7.94
C GLN A 170 -4.26 -8.76 6.84
N ALA A 171 -4.43 -7.45 6.67
CA ALA A 171 -5.23 -6.91 5.58
C ALA A 171 -4.55 -7.03 4.20
N LEU A 172 -3.23 -7.24 4.13
CA LEU A 172 -2.48 -7.18 2.87
C LEU A 172 -2.93 -8.21 1.82
N PRO A 173 -3.22 -9.49 2.15
CA PRO A 173 -3.77 -10.45 1.20
C PRO A 173 -5.13 -10.04 0.63
N PHE A 174 -6.02 -9.47 1.45
CA PHE A 174 -7.26 -8.90 0.95
C PHE A 174 -6.99 -7.76 -0.04
N LEU A 175 -6.11 -6.82 0.31
CA LEU A 175 -5.76 -5.70 -0.58
C LEU A 175 -5.17 -6.18 -1.92
N ALA A 176 -4.40 -7.26 -1.91
CA ALA A 176 -3.81 -7.83 -3.13
C ALA A 176 -4.87 -8.33 -4.11
N GLN A 177 -6.03 -8.78 -3.62
CA GLN A 177 -7.13 -9.29 -4.45
C GLN A 177 -8.24 -8.26 -4.68
N ALA A 178 -8.34 -7.24 -3.84
CA ALA A 178 -9.40 -6.22 -3.88
C ALA A 178 -9.35 -5.37 -5.16
N SER A 179 -10.53 -5.00 -5.66
CA SER A 179 -10.72 -3.89 -6.57
C SER A 179 -10.71 -2.56 -5.80
N ALA A 180 -10.67 -1.44 -6.53
CA ALA A 180 -10.79 -0.12 -5.90
C ALA A 180 -12.12 0.04 -5.14
N ALA A 181 -13.20 -0.52 -5.67
CA ALA A 181 -14.54 -0.40 -5.10
C ALA A 181 -14.66 -1.11 -3.74
N ASP A 182 -13.94 -2.22 -3.54
CA ASP A 182 -13.98 -3.01 -2.30
C ASP A 182 -13.37 -2.28 -1.09
N LEU A 183 -12.65 -1.17 -1.32
CA LEU A 183 -12.05 -0.34 -0.26
C LEU A 183 -13.01 0.70 0.30
N TYR A 184 -14.25 0.67 -0.16
CA TYR A 184 -15.29 1.63 0.15
C TYR A 184 -16.58 0.86 0.48
N PRO A 185 -17.19 1.05 1.67
CA PRO A 185 -18.44 0.37 1.96
C PRO A 185 -19.54 0.81 0.99
N PRO A 186 -20.53 -0.06 0.73
CA PRO A 186 -21.72 0.31 -0.02
C PRO A 186 -22.41 1.53 0.58
N ALA A 187 -22.97 2.38 -0.28
CA ALA A 187 -23.62 3.63 0.12
C ALA A 187 -24.79 3.38 1.11
N GLU A 188 -25.46 2.24 1.00
CA GLU A 188 -26.55 1.82 1.87
C GLU A 188 -26.11 1.59 3.33
N LEU A 189 -24.81 1.42 3.60
CA LEU A 189 -24.27 1.24 4.95
C LEU A 189 -23.83 2.57 5.60
N LEU A 190 -23.76 3.66 4.84
CA LEU A 190 -23.15 4.93 5.27
C LEU A 190 -24.14 6.01 5.75
N ASN A 191 -25.46 5.76 5.74
CA ASN A 191 -26.51 6.65 6.26
C ASN A 191 -26.19 8.16 6.29
N HIS A 192 -25.97 8.76 5.11
CA HIS A 192 -25.74 10.20 4.91
C HIS A 192 -24.54 10.80 5.67
N GLU A 193 -23.61 9.99 6.18
CA GLU A 193 -22.49 10.46 6.98
C GLU A 193 -21.47 11.24 6.10
N PRO A 194 -21.35 12.58 6.24
CA PRO A 194 -20.56 13.41 5.32
C PRO A 194 -19.04 13.31 5.56
N SER A 195 -18.63 12.73 6.70
CA SER A 195 -17.24 12.61 7.13
C SER A 195 -16.43 11.65 6.26
N TRP A 196 -17.11 10.80 5.50
CA TRP A 196 -16.50 9.97 4.49
C TRP A 196 -16.79 10.55 3.11
N ALA A 197 -15.78 11.16 2.53
CA ALA A 197 -15.89 11.66 1.17
C ALA A 197 -14.60 11.40 0.40
N PRO A 198 -14.71 11.03 -0.89
CA PRO A 198 -13.57 10.78 -1.77
C PRO A 198 -12.49 11.90 -1.75
N PHE A 199 -12.89 13.14 -1.42
CA PHE A 199 -11.96 14.27 -1.32
C PHE A 199 -10.91 14.09 -0.21
N VAL A 200 -11.17 13.32 0.85
CA VAL A 200 -10.16 13.03 1.88
C VAL A 200 -9.03 12.18 1.30
N GLY A 201 -9.38 11.17 0.49
CA GLY A 201 -8.40 10.38 -0.24
C GLY A 201 -7.61 11.21 -1.25
N LEU A 202 -8.29 12.12 -1.96
CA LEU A 202 -7.66 13.03 -2.91
C LEU A 202 -6.68 13.99 -2.22
N ALA A 203 -7.08 14.65 -1.13
CA ALA A 203 -6.23 15.55 -0.36
C ALA A 203 -4.96 14.84 0.15
N TRP A 204 -5.07 13.55 0.49
CA TRP A 204 -3.93 12.73 0.87
C TRP A 204 -3.02 12.36 -0.30
N LEU A 205 -3.59 11.97 -1.44
CA LEU A 205 -2.82 11.73 -2.66
C LEU A 205 -2.13 13.00 -3.15
N GLU A 206 -2.75 14.17 -2.98
CA GLU A 206 -2.13 15.47 -3.23
C GLU A 206 -1.00 15.74 -2.24
N HIS A 207 -1.19 15.44 -0.95
CA HIS A 207 -0.14 15.56 0.06
C HIS A 207 1.06 14.64 -0.22
N LEU A 208 0.80 13.39 -0.60
CA LEU A 208 1.83 12.43 -1.01
C LEU A 208 2.46 12.82 -2.35
N GLY A 209 1.66 13.28 -3.31
CA GLY A 209 2.09 13.78 -4.61
C GLY A 209 3.01 14.98 -4.50
N MET A 210 2.71 15.94 -3.63
CA MET A 210 3.60 17.07 -3.31
C MET A 210 4.94 16.61 -2.72
N ARG A 211 5.00 15.45 -2.06
CA ARG A 211 6.22 14.90 -1.46
C ARG A 211 6.99 13.97 -2.41
N LEU A 212 6.30 13.22 -3.26
CA LEU A 212 6.87 12.26 -4.21
C LEU A 212 7.24 12.90 -5.56
N SER A 213 6.58 13.99 -5.93
CA SER A 213 6.83 14.77 -7.15
C SER A 213 7.74 15.97 -6.88
N THR A 214 8.98 15.72 -6.46
CA THR A 214 10.03 16.75 -6.52
C THR A 214 10.75 16.76 -7.87
N ARG A 215 10.51 15.76 -8.73
CA ARG A 215 11.03 15.78 -10.10
C ARG A 215 10.17 16.68 -10.96
N ALA A 216 10.76 17.77 -11.43
CA ALA A 216 10.25 18.49 -12.59
C ALA A 216 9.93 17.47 -13.70
N PRO A 217 8.78 17.58 -14.38
CA PRO A 217 8.44 16.71 -15.50
C PRO A 217 9.67 16.63 -16.43
N VAL A 218 10.13 15.41 -16.72
CA VAL A 218 11.22 15.24 -17.68
C VAL A 218 10.68 15.78 -18.99
N LYS A 219 11.16 16.96 -19.40
CA LYS A 219 10.88 17.50 -20.72
C LYS A 219 11.53 16.56 -21.72
N VAL A 220 10.75 15.62 -22.25
CA VAL A 220 11.16 14.79 -23.37
C VAL A 220 11.41 15.76 -24.52
N LYS A 221 12.64 15.81 -25.05
CA LYS A 221 12.94 16.57 -26.25
C LYS A 221 11.99 16.09 -27.34
N ALA A 222 11.32 17.03 -28.01
CA ALA A 222 10.39 16.70 -29.08
C ALA A 222 11.07 15.74 -30.07
N THR A 223 10.52 14.54 -30.20
CA THR A 223 11.00 13.57 -31.18
C THR A 223 10.68 14.13 -32.56
N PRO A 224 11.63 14.18 -33.52
CA PRO A 224 11.36 14.67 -34.86
C PRO A 224 10.19 13.92 -35.48
N GLY A 225 9.24 14.66 -36.06
CA GLY A 225 8.15 14.07 -36.83
C GLY A 225 8.71 13.24 -37.99
N ARG A 226 7.95 12.22 -38.41
CA ARG A 226 8.38 11.27 -39.46
C ARG A 226 8.87 11.96 -40.75
N ASN A 227 8.32 13.13 -41.08
CA ASN A 227 8.67 13.90 -42.28
C ASN A 227 9.61 15.09 -42.02
N ASP A 228 9.98 15.35 -40.77
CA ASP A 228 10.84 16.48 -40.41
C ASP A 228 12.29 16.23 -40.85
N ALA A 229 13.09 17.30 -40.87
CA ALA A 229 14.53 17.19 -41.14
C ALA A 229 15.19 16.29 -40.10
N CYS A 230 16.08 15.40 -40.56
CA CYS A 230 16.76 14.46 -39.68
C CYS A 230 17.78 15.21 -38.78
N PRO A 231 17.82 14.93 -37.46
CA PRO A 231 18.71 15.64 -36.53
C PRO A 231 20.20 15.36 -36.73
N CYS A 232 20.58 14.43 -37.63
CA CYS A 232 21.97 14.20 -38.02
C CYS A 232 22.48 15.15 -39.12
N GLU A 233 21.67 16.15 -39.49
CA GLU A 233 22.01 17.19 -40.47
C GLU A 233 22.31 16.67 -41.88
N SER A 234 21.93 15.43 -42.20
CA SER A 234 22.11 14.83 -43.53
C SER A 234 21.29 15.48 -44.66
N GLY A 235 20.42 16.44 -44.35
CA GLY A 235 19.47 17.04 -45.27
C GLY A 235 18.27 16.16 -45.65
N ARG A 236 18.18 14.92 -45.12
CA ARG A 236 17.10 13.97 -45.43
C ARG A 236 15.96 14.04 -44.40
N LYS A 237 14.78 13.56 -44.79
CA LYS A 237 13.65 13.37 -43.85
C LYS A 237 13.99 12.30 -42.81
N TYR A 238 13.58 12.47 -41.55
CA TYR A 238 13.90 11.56 -40.45
C TYR A 238 13.57 10.09 -40.76
N LYS A 239 12.39 9.82 -41.36
CA LYS A 239 11.97 8.47 -41.79
C LYS A 239 12.86 7.80 -42.84
N GLN A 240 13.67 8.56 -43.55
CA GLN A 240 14.57 8.08 -44.62
C GLN A 240 16.04 8.03 -44.17
N CYS A 241 16.32 8.36 -42.92
CA CYS A 241 17.67 8.42 -42.37
C CYS A 241 17.71 7.68 -41.03
N CYS A 242 17.95 8.36 -39.91
CA CYS A 242 18.16 7.74 -38.60
C CYS A 242 17.00 6.82 -38.15
N ALA A 243 15.75 7.08 -38.56
CA ALA A 243 14.63 6.20 -38.20
C ALA A 243 14.70 4.81 -38.86
N ARG A 244 15.40 4.65 -39.99
CA ARG A 244 15.61 3.33 -40.61
C ARG A 244 16.74 2.57 -39.94
N VAL A 245 17.76 3.28 -39.46
CA VAL A 245 18.93 2.69 -38.78
C VAL A 245 18.55 2.15 -37.40
N ALA A 246 17.53 2.74 -36.75
CA ALA A 246 17.04 2.25 -35.46
C ALA A 246 16.17 0.97 -35.53
N LEU A 247 15.83 0.49 -36.73
CA LEU A 247 14.96 -0.68 -36.96
C LEU A 247 15.70 -1.88 -37.60
N SER A 248 17.02 -1.78 -37.74
CA SER A 248 17.92 -2.83 -38.26
C SER A 248 18.85 -3.32 -37.16
#